data_AF-A0A7C5MSU8-F1
#
_entry.id   AF-A0A7C5MSU8-F1
#
_cell.length_a   1.000
_cell.length_b   1.000
_cell.length_c   1.000
_cell.angle_alpha   90.00
_cell.angle_beta   90.00
_cell.angle_gamma   90.00
#
_symmetry.space_group_name_H-M   'P 1'
#
loop_
_entity.id
_entity.type
_entity.pdbx_description
1 polymer ?
#
loop_
_entity_poly.entity_id
_entity_poly.type
_entity_poly.pdbx_seq_one_letter_code
_entity_poly.pdbx_strand_id
1 'polypeptide(L)'
;MMHCNQGGAMPKKVFFNRLTTEQLIAVSALTISVIFLLAFGGQILEIYRLRGALAIADSQVAQLRAEQAALEATRTYVQSDDYVEQIARSELNKIRPGDRRIIVVPQPAPVPAADLETGNASSTNGHANWNRWWDLLFGS
;
A
#
# COMPACT_ATOMS: atom_id res chain seq x y z
N MET A 1 -61.14 -70.77 -39.18
CA MET A 1 -60.70 -69.78 -38.18
C MET A 1 -59.48 -69.07 -38.74
N MET A 2 -59.67 -67.90 -39.35
CA MET A 2 -58.58 -67.10 -39.90
C MET A 2 -58.57 -65.76 -39.15
N HIS A 3 -57.63 -65.66 -38.22
CA HIS A 3 -57.18 -64.41 -37.65
C HIS A 3 -56.44 -63.62 -38.73
N CYS A 4 -56.71 -62.32 -38.84
CA CYS A 4 -55.67 -61.31 -39.08
C CYS A 4 -56.21 -59.92 -38.73
N ASN A 5 -55.75 -59.42 -37.58
CA ASN A 5 -55.81 -58.05 -37.11
C ASN A 5 -54.65 -57.28 -37.75
N GLN A 6 -54.94 -56.24 -38.54
CA GLN A 6 -53.94 -55.36 -39.14
C GLN A 6 -54.07 -53.99 -38.48
N GLY A 7 -53.28 -53.76 -37.43
CA GLY A 7 -53.03 -52.44 -36.88
C GLY A 7 -52.18 -51.64 -37.86
N GLY A 8 -52.78 -50.62 -38.48
CA GLY A 8 -52.09 -49.68 -39.33
C GLY A 8 -51.13 -48.81 -38.52
N ALA A 9 -49.85 -49.18 -38.49
CA ALA A 9 -48.79 -48.29 -38.04
C ALA A 9 -48.55 -47.22 -39.13
N MET A 10 -48.79 -45.95 -38.79
CA MET A 10 -48.42 -44.84 -39.66
C MET A 10 -46.88 -44.72 -39.75
N PRO A 11 -46.28 -44.66 -40.94
CA PRO A 11 -44.88 -44.32 -41.07
C PRO A 11 -44.71 -42.81 -40.83
N LYS A 12 -44.04 -42.43 -39.73
CA LYS A 12 -43.46 -41.08 -39.61
C LYS A 12 -42.40 -40.94 -40.71
N LYS A 13 -42.77 -40.30 -41.82
CA LYS A 13 -41.82 -39.90 -42.86
C LYS A 13 -40.87 -38.86 -42.28
N VAL A 14 -39.69 -39.32 -41.90
CA VAL A 14 -38.57 -38.44 -41.57
C VAL A 14 -38.14 -37.83 -42.91
N PHE A 15 -38.48 -36.57 -43.13
CA PHE A 15 -38.26 -35.81 -44.38
C PHE A 15 -36.78 -35.44 -44.59
N PHE A 16 -35.85 -36.26 -44.11
CA PHE A 16 -34.41 -36.00 -44.06
C PHE A 16 -33.67 -36.96 -44.98
N ASN A 17 -33.60 -36.64 -46.28
CA ASN A 17 -32.35 -36.73 -47.05
C ASN A 17 -32.58 -36.45 -48.53
N ARG A 18 -32.36 -35.18 -48.90
CA ARG A 18 -31.66 -34.83 -50.14
C ARG A 18 -30.48 -33.90 -49.82
N LEU A 19 -29.71 -34.26 -48.81
CA LEU A 19 -28.43 -33.64 -48.53
C LEU A 19 -27.37 -34.54 -49.19
N THR A 20 -26.71 -34.01 -50.22
CA THR A 20 -25.64 -34.72 -50.91
C THR A 20 -24.47 -34.93 -49.95
N THR A 21 -23.72 -36.02 -50.11
CA THR A 21 -22.57 -36.37 -49.25
C THR A 21 -21.57 -35.22 -49.14
N GLU A 22 -21.45 -34.41 -50.20
CA GLU A 22 -20.63 -33.19 -50.23
C GLU A 22 -21.09 -32.13 -49.22
N GLN A 23 -22.39 -31.94 -49.03
CA GLN A 23 -22.92 -30.98 -48.05
C GLN A 23 -22.67 -31.45 -46.62
N LEU A 24 -22.75 -32.76 -46.36
CA LEU A 24 -22.42 -33.33 -45.05
C LEU A 24 -20.92 -33.16 -44.73
N ILE A 25 -20.05 -33.38 -45.72
CA ILE A 25 -18.60 -33.17 -45.56
C ILE A 25 -18.29 -31.69 -45.31
N ALA A 26 -18.90 -30.77 -46.07
CA ALA A 26 -18.68 -29.34 -45.88
C ALA A 26 -19.15 -28.84 -44.50
N VAL A 27 -20.35 -29.27 -44.06
CA VAL A 27 -20.89 -28.88 -42.75
C VAL A 27 -20.06 -29.47 -41.61
N SER A 28 -19.61 -30.73 -41.73
CA SER A 28 -18.75 -31.34 -40.71
C SER A 28 -17.37 -30.68 -40.64
N ALA A 29 -16.75 -30.36 -41.78
CA ALA A 29 -15.48 -29.64 -41.83
C ALA A 29 -15.60 -28.22 -41.22
N LEU A 30 -16.67 -27.49 -41.54
CA LEU A 30 -16.95 -26.18 -40.93
C LEU A 30 -17.12 -26.30 -39.41
N THR A 31 -17.90 -27.28 -38.96
CA THR A 31 -18.15 -27.53 -37.53
C THR A 31 -16.84 -27.83 -36.79
N ILE A 32 -16.01 -28.71 -37.34
CA ILE A 32 -14.69 -29.03 -36.78
C ILE A 32 -13.80 -27.78 -36.75
N SER A 33 -13.79 -26.97 -37.80
CA SER A 33 -13.00 -25.73 -37.86
C SER A 33 -13.42 -24.74 -36.77
N VAL A 34 -14.73 -24.58 -36.53
CA VAL A 34 -15.25 -23.70 -35.47
C VAL A 34 -14.88 -24.24 -34.08
N ILE A 35 -15.04 -25.54 -33.85
CA ILE A 35 -14.62 -26.17 -32.58
C ILE A 35 -13.11 -26.00 -32.37
N PHE A 36 -12.30 -26.16 -33.42
CA PHE A 36 -10.85 -25.99 -33.34
C PHE A 36 -10.48 -24.55 -32.98
N LEU A 37 -11.11 -23.55 -33.61
CA LEU A 37 -10.91 -22.13 -33.27
C LEU A 37 -11.28 -21.82 -31.81
N LEU A 38 -12.39 -22.38 -31.32
CA LEU A 38 -12.83 -22.21 -29.92
C LEU A 38 -11.89 -22.92 -28.93
N ALA A 39 -11.43 -24.13 -29.25
CA ALA A 39 -10.50 -24.90 -28.43
C ALA A 39 -9.11 -24.25 -28.37
N PHE A 40 -8.58 -23.78 -29.50
CA PHE A 40 -7.30 -23.07 -29.55
C PHE A 40 -7.37 -21.69 -28.90
N GLY A 41 -8.50 -20.99 -29.05
CA GLY A 41 -8.75 -19.70 -28.39
C GLY A 41 -8.75 -19.82 -26.86
N GLY A 42 -9.29 -20.93 -26.32
CA GLY A 42 -9.29 -21.20 -24.88
C GLY A 42 -7.91 -21.45 -24.28
N GLN A 43 -7.03 -22.16 -25.00
CA GLN A 43 -5.66 -22.47 -24.53
C GLN A 43 -4.76 -21.22 -24.44
N ILE A 44 -5.01 -20.21 -25.26
CA ILE A 44 -4.28 -18.94 -25.19
C ILE A 44 -4.53 -18.25 -23.84
N LEU A 45 -5.77 -18.26 -23.31
CA LEU A 45 -6.07 -17.67 -22.01
C LEU A 45 -5.39 -18.40 -20.85
N GLU A 46 -5.14 -19.70 -20.97
CA GLU A 46 -4.50 -20.50 -19.92
C GLU A 46 -2.99 -20.20 -19.82
N ILE A 47 -2.32 -19.97 -20.95
CA ILE A 47 -0.92 -19.53 -21.00
C ILE A 47 -0.75 -18.13 -20.36
N TYR A 48 -1.74 -17.24 -20.51
CA TYR A 48 -1.72 -15.94 -19.84
C TYR A 48 -1.91 -16.03 -18.31
N ARG A 49 -2.70 -16.99 -17.83
CA ARG A 49 -2.91 -17.20 -16.38
C ARG A 49 -1.65 -17.68 -15.67
N LEU A 50 -0.84 -18.53 -16.31
CA LEU A 50 0.44 -18.98 -15.76
C LEU A 50 1.49 -17.84 -15.70
N ARG A 51 1.50 -16.93 -16.68
CA ARG A 51 2.41 -15.77 -16.67
C ARG A 51 2.01 -14.72 -15.63
N GLY A 52 0.70 -14.51 -15.42
CA GLY A 52 0.20 -13.61 -14.38
C GLY A 52 0.51 -14.08 -12.95
N ALA A 53 0.42 -15.40 -12.70
CA ALA A 53 0.74 -15.98 -11.41
C ALA A 53 2.23 -15.83 -11.04
N LEU A 54 3.13 -15.95 -12.02
CA LEU A 54 4.57 -15.78 -11.80
C LEU A 54 4.93 -14.34 -11.41
N ALA A 55 4.38 -13.34 -12.11
CA ALA A 55 4.63 -11.94 -11.82
C ALA A 55 4.14 -11.51 -10.42
N ILE A 56 3.00 -12.05 -9.98
CA ILE A 56 2.48 -11.80 -8.64
C ILE A 56 3.38 -12.47 -7.59
N ALA A 57 3.81 -13.72 -7.82
CA ALA A 57 4.71 -14.42 -6.90
C ALA A 57 6.06 -13.73 -6.75
N ASP A 58 6.66 -13.28 -7.86
CA ASP A 58 7.94 -12.58 -7.85
C ASP A 58 7.86 -11.23 -7.11
N SER A 59 6.77 -10.49 -7.29
CA SER A 59 6.58 -9.22 -6.58
C SER A 59 6.44 -9.41 -5.07
N GLN A 60 5.74 -10.46 -4.62
CA GLN A 60 5.61 -10.78 -3.20
C GLN A 60 6.95 -11.20 -2.58
N VAL A 61 7.74 -12.01 -3.29
CA VAL A 61 9.08 -12.40 -2.84
C VAL A 61 10.02 -11.20 -2.75
N ALA A 62 9.95 -10.26 -3.70
CA ALA A 62 10.74 -9.04 -3.67
C ALA A 62 10.38 -8.13 -2.48
N GLN A 63 9.09 -7.97 -2.19
CA GLN A 63 8.62 -7.20 -1.02
C GLN A 63 9.09 -7.83 0.29
N LEU A 64 8.88 -9.14 0.47
CA LEU A 64 9.31 -9.84 1.68
C LEU A 64 10.82 -9.75 1.90
N ARG A 65 11.63 -9.83 0.83
CA ARG A 65 13.09 -9.67 0.97
C ARG A 65 13.49 -8.25 1.35
N ALA A 66 12.82 -7.24 0.80
CA ALA A 66 13.06 -5.85 1.16
C ALA A 66 12.70 -5.59 2.64
N GLU A 67 11.58 -6.12 3.11
CA GLU A 67 11.18 -6.05 4.51
C GLU A 67 12.17 -6.77 5.43
N GLN A 68 12.59 -7.99 5.06
CA GLN A 68 13.59 -8.73 5.81
C GLN A 68 14.90 -7.94 5.93
N ALA A 69 15.40 -7.37 4.83
CA ALA A 69 16.63 -6.58 4.83
C ALA A 69 16.50 -5.32 5.72
N ALA A 70 15.35 -4.64 5.69
CA ALA A 70 15.10 -3.48 6.54
C ALA A 70 15.04 -3.86 8.04
N LEU A 71 14.41 -4.98 8.37
CA LEU A 71 14.35 -5.50 9.74
C LEU A 71 15.72 -5.96 10.24
N GLU A 72 16.53 -6.61 9.40
CA GLU A 72 17.90 -7.01 9.74
C GLU A 72 18.80 -5.78 9.97
N ALA A 73 18.68 -4.74 9.13
CA ALA A 73 19.41 -3.49 9.31
C ALA A 73 19.03 -2.82 10.64
N THR A 74 17.73 -2.76 10.95
CA THR A 74 17.24 -2.20 12.21
C THR A 74 17.73 -3.00 13.41
N ARG A 75 17.68 -4.32 13.34
CA ARG A 75 18.20 -5.21 14.38
C ARG A 75 19.68 -4.98 14.63
N THR A 76 20.47 -4.86 13.55
CA THR A 76 21.91 -4.62 13.64
C THR A 76 22.20 -3.26 14.27
N TYR A 77 21.46 -2.22 13.88
CA TYR A 77 21.58 -0.89 14.46
C TYR A 77 21.26 -0.88 15.96
N VAL A 78 20.15 -1.49 16.38
CA VAL A 78 19.77 -1.57 17.80
C VAL A 78 20.76 -2.38 18.63
N GLN A 79 21.46 -3.34 18.02
CA GLN A 79 22.52 -4.12 18.68
C GLN A 79 23.87 -3.40 18.72
N SER A 80 24.02 -2.28 18.02
CA SER A 80 25.28 -1.53 17.98
C SER A 80 25.52 -0.73 19.28
N ASP A 81 26.80 -0.53 19.60
CA ASP A 81 27.23 0.27 20.75
C ASP A 81 26.78 1.74 20.63
N ASP A 82 26.62 2.25 19.40
CA ASP A 82 26.13 3.61 19.13
C ASP A 82 24.69 3.80 19.62
N TYR A 83 23.82 2.80 19.41
CA TYR A 83 22.45 2.83 19.93
C TYR A 83 22.42 2.77 21.46
N VAL A 84 23.28 1.95 22.07
CA VAL A 84 23.42 1.86 23.53
C VAL A 84 23.85 3.21 24.11
N GLU A 85 24.79 3.89 23.46
CA GLU A 85 25.26 5.20 23.88
C GLU A 85 24.19 6.29 23.69
N GLN A 86 23.43 6.24 22.60
CA GLN A 86 22.32 7.15 22.35
C GLN A 86 21.29 7.06 23.49
N ILE A 87 20.80 5.85 23.80
CA ILE A 87 19.83 5.60 24.87
C ILE A 87 20.42 5.95 26.25
N ALA A 88 21.70 5.66 26.47
CA ALA A 88 22.39 6.00 27.70
C ALA A 88 22.34 7.51 27.97
N ARG A 89 22.53 8.34 26.95
CA ARG A 89 22.49 9.81 27.09
C ARG A 89 21.09 10.40 27.10
N SER A 90 20.21 9.94 26.20
CA SER A 90 18.90 10.56 25.99
C SER A 90 17.88 10.16 27.06
N GLU A 91 17.83 8.89 27.42
CA GLU A 91 16.77 8.36 28.29
C GLU A 91 17.29 8.10 29.71
N LEU A 92 18.50 7.55 29.81
CA LEU A 92 19.05 7.15 31.11
C LEU A 92 19.91 8.24 31.76
N ASN A 93 20.21 9.33 31.03
CA ASN A 93 21.08 10.43 31.44
C ASN A 93 22.39 9.93 32.09
N LYS A 94 22.87 8.77 31.63
CA LYS A 94 24.07 8.07 32.07
C LYS A 94 25.30 8.67 31.40
N ILE A 95 26.40 8.65 32.14
CA ILE A 95 27.72 9.11 31.72
C ILE A 95 28.64 7.90 31.55
N ARG A 96 29.56 7.95 30.57
CA ARG A 96 30.52 6.84 30.36
C ARG A 96 31.45 6.72 31.58
N PRO A 97 31.95 5.51 31.91
CA PRO A 97 32.96 5.33 32.94
C PRO A 97 34.20 6.18 32.63
N GLY A 98 34.48 7.21 33.45
CA GLY A 98 35.59 8.15 33.26
C GLY A 98 35.19 9.59 32.88
N ASP A 99 33.93 9.84 32.51
CA ASP A 99 33.43 11.19 32.20
C ASP A 99 33.14 12.01 33.47
N ARG A 100 33.46 13.31 33.46
CA ARG A 100 33.14 14.25 34.55
C ARG A 100 31.79 14.92 34.32
N ARG A 101 30.85 14.74 35.26
CA ARG A 101 29.54 15.43 35.24
C ARG A 101 29.74 16.93 35.51
N ILE A 102 29.49 17.77 34.51
CA ILE A 102 29.43 19.23 34.67
C ILE A 102 27.98 19.59 35.01
N ILE A 103 27.75 20.14 36.20
CA ILE A 103 26.45 20.69 36.59
C ILE A 103 26.56 22.20 36.45
N VAL A 104 25.79 22.78 35.54
CA VAL A 104 25.65 24.24 35.46
C VAL A 104 24.80 24.67 36.65
N VAL A 105 25.43 25.17 37.71
CA VAL A 105 24.72 25.82 38.80
C VAL A 105 24.39 27.24 38.32
N PRO A 106 23.11 27.61 38.19
CA PRO A 106 22.77 28.98 37.88
C PRO A 106 23.25 29.86 39.04
N GLN A 107 24.21 30.74 38.74
CA GLN A 107 24.60 31.78 39.68
C GLN A 107 23.39 32.71 39.85
N PRO A 108 23.00 33.05 41.10
CA PRO A 108 22.02 34.10 41.31
C PRO A 108 22.48 35.33 40.55
N ALA A 109 21.63 35.86 39.67
CA ALA A 109 21.89 37.12 39.02
C ALA A 109 22.27 38.15 40.11
N PRO A 110 23.32 38.97 39.92
CA PRO A 110 23.58 40.07 40.82
C PRO A 110 22.30 40.88 40.93
N VAL A 111 21.73 40.96 42.13
CA VAL A 111 20.62 41.87 42.40
C VAL A 111 21.15 43.25 42.03
N PRO A 112 20.60 43.94 41.01
CA PRO A 112 21.02 45.28 40.71
C PRO A 112 20.80 46.10 41.98
N ALA A 113 21.86 46.70 42.51
CA ALA A 113 21.70 47.73 43.52
C ALA A 113 20.71 48.74 42.94
N ALA A 114 19.62 48.96 43.66
CA ALA A 114 18.63 49.94 43.30
C ALA A 114 19.31 51.32 43.30
N ASP A 115 19.74 51.77 42.13
CA ASP A 115 20.09 53.15 41.90
C ASP A 115 18.78 53.95 41.98
N LEU A 116 18.59 54.57 43.15
CA LEU A 116 17.57 55.57 43.38
C LEU A 116 17.95 56.84 42.61
N GLU A 117 17.60 56.92 41.34
CA GLU A 117 17.47 58.20 40.65
C GLU A 117 16.10 58.34 39.99
N THR A 118 15.33 59.23 40.59
CA THR A 118 14.06 59.79 40.13
C THR A 118 14.21 60.42 38.75
N GLY A 119 13.50 59.85 37.77
CA GLY A 119 13.36 60.39 36.42
C GLY A 119 12.11 59.82 35.74
N ASN A 120 10.96 60.45 36.02
CA ASN A 120 9.65 60.27 35.39
C ASN A 120 8.99 58.89 35.47
N ALA A 121 8.11 58.77 36.47
CA ALA A 121 6.96 57.89 36.41
C ALA A 121 6.08 58.25 35.19
N SER A 122 5.90 57.29 34.29
CA SER A 122 4.68 57.15 33.51
C SER A 122 4.15 55.75 33.76
N SER A 123 3.51 55.58 34.91
CA SER A 123 2.85 54.33 35.27
C SER A 123 1.51 54.21 34.55
N THR A 124 1.40 53.15 33.75
CA THR A 124 0.24 52.24 33.69
C THR A 124 -1.04 52.71 33.01
N ASN A 125 -1.33 52.13 31.84
CA ASN A 125 -2.68 51.62 31.53
C ASN A 125 -2.60 50.45 30.55
N GLY A 126 -2.68 49.23 31.11
CA GLY A 126 -3.56 48.11 30.73
C GLY A 126 -3.95 47.81 29.28
N HIS A 127 -3.25 48.26 28.24
CA HIS A 127 -3.54 47.82 26.88
C HIS A 127 -2.68 46.62 26.52
N ALA A 128 -3.35 45.49 26.25
CA ALA A 128 -2.71 44.30 25.73
C ALA A 128 -1.85 44.67 24.52
N ASN A 129 -0.60 44.20 24.52
CA ASN A 129 0.41 44.58 23.52
C ASN A 129 -0.09 44.45 22.07
N TRP A 130 -1.02 43.54 21.80
CA TRP A 130 -1.69 43.36 20.50
C TRP A 130 -2.39 44.61 19.94
N ASN A 131 -3.03 45.45 20.77
CA ASN A 131 -3.64 46.69 20.27
C ASN A 131 -2.59 47.64 19.69
N ARG A 132 -1.35 47.62 20.22
CA ARG A 132 -0.25 48.42 19.66
C ARG A 132 0.26 47.89 18.32
N TRP A 133 0.24 46.58 18.13
CA TRP A 133 0.59 45.98 16.84
C TRP A 133 -0.46 46.27 15.77
N TRP A 134 -1.73 46.39 16.17
CA TRP A 134 -2.83 46.67 15.26
C TRP A 134 -2.79 48.10 14.72
N ASP A 135 -2.50 49.11 15.56
CA ASP A 135 -2.31 50.51 15.11
C ASP A 135 -1.19 50.62 14.06
N LEU A 136 -0.05 49.95 14.29
CA LEU A 136 1.10 50.01 13.38
C LEU A 136 0.81 49.43 11.99
N LEU A 137 -0.08 48.44 11.89
CA LEU A 137 -0.38 47.76 10.64
C LEU A 137 -1.52 48.40 9.86
N PHE A 138 -2.40 49.17 10.53
CA PHE A 138 -3.63 49.67 9.92
C PHE A 138 -3.91 51.18 10.11
N GLY A 139 -3.07 51.97 10.78
CA GLY A 139 -3.14 53.44 10.63
C GLY A 139 -2.40 54.33 11.64
N SER A 140 -1.53 55.20 11.06
CA SER A 140 -1.19 56.61 11.42
C SER A 140 -1.03 56.98 12.90
#